data_AF-A0A9P4I031-F1
#
_entry.id   AF-A0A9P4I031-F1
#
_cell.length_a   1.000
_cell.length_b   1.000
_cell.length_c   1.000
_cell.angle_alpha   90.00
_cell.angle_beta   90.00
_cell.angle_gamma   90.00
#
_symmetry.space_group_name_H-M   'P 1'
#
loop_
_entity.id
_entity.type
_entity.pdbx_description
1 polymer ?
#
loop_
_entity_poly.entity_id
_entity_poly.type
_entity_poly.pdbx_seq_one_letter_code
_entity_poly.pdbx_strand_id
1 'polypeptide(L)'
;PASAFADIQVVLKTGFAETDNKLLTHLRTVTSIVPASSLLIFSDAASQTAGHQIIDILSSFPPAYRAANPEFSTYSAQKQAQADGRTLEPSHSGWLLDKHKFLPMLSKTWALRPDKKFYVFAEADTFVFWENMLGFLAQLDGADELYLGHGIDAGLEGHAPFAYGGSGYVLSAGAMRAMMRGEEEAFGEPGTHAFGRDMRGECCGDAVLGDVLAEKGIGLRGYWPLINGQSLEDLVLGGDGGLWCEPVLSLHHLAEWEMESLWHWTTTSNEAKPNPLLYTNLLHYLLPRFNASDHDWQNNNRQPIPHVYDIVPDDDDDVSSTAHACEALCRANDHCFHWQFDDDNKRCSISRSIQLGEPRGKFAENVAQKRSGFDVDHIE
;
A
#
# COMPACT_ATOMS: atom_id res chain seq x y z
N PRO A 1 -8.76 -14.94 17.63
CA PRO A 1 -8.79 -13.89 16.57
C PRO A 1 -9.84 -12.79 16.84
N ALA A 2 -11.13 -13.10 16.93
CA ALA A 2 -12.19 -12.08 17.05
C ALA A 2 -12.06 -11.17 18.31
N SER A 3 -11.59 -11.71 19.43
CA SER A 3 -11.33 -10.94 20.65
C SER A 3 -10.18 -9.93 20.49
N ALA A 4 -9.22 -10.19 19.61
CA ALA A 4 -8.11 -9.27 19.33
C ALA A 4 -8.60 -7.99 18.63
N PHE A 5 -9.70 -8.07 17.88
CA PHE A 5 -10.34 -6.91 17.24
C PHE A 5 -11.27 -6.13 18.18
N ALA A 6 -11.48 -6.58 19.43
CA ALA A 6 -12.32 -5.86 20.38
C ALA A 6 -11.81 -4.42 20.61
N ASP A 7 -10.50 -4.25 20.69
CA ASP A 7 -9.82 -2.98 20.92
C ASP A 7 -9.38 -2.27 19.63
N ILE A 8 -9.66 -2.84 18.46
CA ILE A 8 -9.19 -2.32 17.16
C ILE A 8 -10.37 -1.96 16.28
N GLN A 9 -10.25 -0.83 15.57
CA GLN A 9 -11.13 -0.46 14.48
C GLN A 9 -10.38 -0.58 13.16
N VAL A 10 -10.88 -1.41 12.25
CA VAL A 10 -10.37 -1.47 10.88
C VAL A 10 -11.21 -0.56 10.01
N VAL A 11 -10.56 0.30 9.23
CA VAL A 11 -11.20 1.23 8.30
C VAL A 11 -10.69 0.92 6.91
N LEU A 12 -11.58 0.49 6.02
CA LEU A 12 -11.27 0.17 4.64
C LEU A 12 -11.78 1.29 3.72
N LYS A 13 -10.87 1.93 2.99
CA LYS A 13 -11.18 2.92 1.94
C LYS A 13 -11.24 2.23 0.57
N THR A 14 -12.22 2.61 -0.26
CA THR A 14 -12.35 2.15 -1.65
C THR A 14 -13.00 3.22 -2.54
N GLY A 15 -12.82 3.14 -3.86
CA GLY A 15 -13.64 3.88 -4.84
C GLY A 15 -14.83 3.08 -5.37
N PHE A 16 -15.92 3.75 -5.79
CA PHE A 16 -17.08 3.11 -6.42
C PHE A 16 -16.72 2.34 -7.71
N ALA A 17 -15.70 2.80 -8.43
CA ALA A 17 -15.19 2.09 -9.60
C ALA A 17 -14.35 0.83 -9.22
N GLU A 18 -13.99 0.67 -7.95
CA GLU A 18 -13.16 -0.43 -7.44
C GLU A 18 -13.98 -1.47 -6.64
N THR A 19 -15.23 -1.14 -6.29
CA THR A 19 -16.02 -1.89 -5.29
C THR A 19 -16.41 -3.30 -5.71
N ASP A 20 -16.37 -3.66 -7.00
CA ASP A 20 -16.88 -4.96 -7.44
C ASP A 20 -15.84 -6.08 -7.25
N ASN A 21 -14.60 -5.91 -7.70
CA ASN A 21 -13.60 -6.98 -7.62
C ASN A 21 -12.63 -6.82 -6.44
N LYS A 22 -11.98 -5.65 -6.28
CA LYS A 22 -11.01 -5.42 -5.20
C LYS A 22 -11.65 -5.52 -3.81
N LEU A 23 -12.73 -4.79 -3.57
CA LEU A 23 -13.40 -4.81 -2.27
C LEU A 23 -13.95 -6.20 -1.93
N LEU A 24 -14.61 -6.87 -2.88
CA LEU A 24 -15.16 -8.22 -2.64
C LEU A 24 -14.05 -9.22 -2.30
N THR A 25 -12.92 -9.14 -3.01
CA THR A 25 -11.73 -9.94 -2.73
C THR A 25 -11.21 -9.67 -1.33
N HIS A 26 -11.05 -8.40 -0.95
CA HIS A 26 -10.56 -8.02 0.38
C HIS A 26 -11.49 -8.51 1.50
N LEU A 27 -12.82 -8.42 1.32
CA LEU A 27 -13.82 -8.92 2.26
C LEU A 27 -13.78 -10.45 2.44
N ARG A 28 -13.45 -11.19 1.38
CA ARG A 28 -13.31 -12.66 1.41
C ARG A 28 -11.94 -13.13 1.91
N THR A 29 -10.95 -12.24 1.92
CA THR A 29 -9.57 -12.53 2.28
C THR A 29 -9.15 -11.76 3.51
N VAL A 30 -8.37 -10.68 3.36
CA VAL A 30 -7.71 -9.89 4.42
C VAL A 30 -8.69 -9.48 5.53
N THR A 31 -9.89 -9.01 5.18
CA THR A 31 -10.89 -8.58 6.18
C THR A 31 -11.88 -9.66 6.60
N SER A 32 -11.80 -10.88 6.06
CA SER A 32 -12.73 -11.96 6.39
C SER A 32 -12.72 -12.37 7.87
N ILE A 33 -11.60 -12.15 8.56
CA ILE A 33 -11.44 -12.42 9.99
C ILE A 33 -11.80 -11.24 10.88
N VAL A 34 -12.05 -10.06 10.31
CA VAL A 34 -12.40 -8.84 11.04
C VAL A 34 -13.90 -8.88 11.33
N PRO A 35 -14.33 -8.83 12.61
CA PRO A 35 -15.75 -8.79 12.94
C PRO A 35 -16.43 -7.57 12.32
N ALA A 36 -17.65 -7.72 11.80
CA ALA A 36 -18.40 -6.60 11.21
C ALA A 36 -18.59 -5.40 12.15
N SER A 37 -18.58 -5.60 13.47
CA SER A 37 -18.64 -4.52 14.46
C SER A 37 -17.37 -3.65 14.51
N SER A 38 -16.26 -4.19 14.01
CA SER A 38 -14.92 -3.59 14.01
C SER A 38 -14.39 -3.32 12.60
N LEU A 39 -15.26 -3.34 11.58
CA LEU A 39 -14.96 -2.98 10.20
C LEU A 39 -15.89 -1.84 9.76
N LEU A 40 -15.29 -0.72 9.34
CA LEU A 40 -15.98 0.36 8.66
C LEU A 40 -15.45 0.43 7.22
N ILE A 41 -16.35 0.64 6.26
CA ILE A 41 -16.01 0.72 4.84
C ILE A 41 -16.49 2.07 4.32
N PHE A 42 -15.56 2.87 3.79
CA PHE A 42 -15.84 4.19 3.25
C PHE A 42 -15.55 4.23 1.75
N SER A 43 -16.41 4.94 1.02
CA SER A 43 -16.29 5.13 -0.42
C SER A 43 -16.81 6.51 -0.85
N ASP A 44 -16.72 6.79 -2.15
CA ASP A 44 -17.37 7.92 -2.83
C ASP A 44 -18.78 7.56 -3.32
N ALA A 45 -19.32 6.40 -2.96
CA ALA A 45 -20.73 6.07 -3.14
C ALA A 45 -21.25 5.14 -2.03
N ALA A 46 -22.52 5.32 -1.67
CA ALA A 46 -23.17 4.46 -0.69
C ALA A 46 -23.67 3.21 -1.40
N SER A 47 -23.37 2.04 -0.85
CA SER A 47 -23.78 0.75 -1.41
C SER A 47 -23.74 -0.35 -0.35
N GLN A 48 -23.99 -1.59 -0.75
CA GLN A 48 -23.88 -2.76 0.11
C GLN A 48 -23.21 -3.89 -0.67
N THR A 49 -22.12 -4.44 -0.11
CA THR A 49 -21.36 -5.54 -0.73
C THR A 49 -21.12 -6.63 0.30
N ALA A 50 -21.43 -7.88 -0.05
CA ALA A 50 -21.25 -9.05 0.82
C ALA A 50 -21.82 -8.89 2.25
N GLY A 51 -22.94 -8.17 2.41
CA GLY A 51 -23.57 -7.91 3.71
C GLY A 51 -22.99 -6.74 4.51
N HIS A 52 -21.93 -6.08 4.02
CA HIS A 52 -21.35 -4.90 4.64
C HIS A 52 -21.91 -3.60 4.05
N GLN A 53 -22.20 -2.63 4.92
CA GLN A 53 -22.58 -1.28 4.51
C GLN A 53 -21.35 -0.50 4.07
N ILE A 54 -21.45 0.13 2.90
CA ILE A 54 -20.42 1.03 2.36
C ILE A 54 -20.93 2.46 2.52
N ILE A 55 -20.17 3.29 3.21
CA ILE A 55 -20.56 4.65 3.60
C ILE A 55 -19.99 5.66 2.60
N ASP A 56 -20.86 6.43 1.94
CA ASP A 56 -20.45 7.57 1.12
C ASP A 56 -19.93 8.71 2.00
N ILE A 57 -18.61 8.85 2.05
CA ILE A 57 -17.96 9.85 2.90
C ILE A 57 -17.94 11.25 2.27
N LEU A 58 -18.23 11.35 0.97
CA LEU A 58 -18.30 12.62 0.24
C LEU A 58 -19.71 13.23 0.26
N SER A 59 -20.72 12.43 0.64
CA SER A 59 -22.12 12.85 0.70
C SER A 59 -22.42 14.01 1.65
N SER A 60 -21.56 14.30 2.62
CA SER A 60 -21.73 15.41 3.57
C SER A 60 -21.11 16.74 3.12
N PHE A 61 -20.33 16.77 2.03
CA PHE A 61 -19.66 18.00 1.60
C PHE A 61 -20.69 19.07 1.16
N PRO A 62 -20.55 20.35 1.55
CA PRO A 62 -21.47 21.41 1.15
C PRO A 62 -21.56 21.58 -0.37
N PRO A 63 -22.74 21.86 -0.95
CA PRO A 63 -22.88 22.08 -2.39
C PRO A 63 -21.94 23.15 -2.96
N ALA A 64 -21.70 24.22 -2.20
CA ALA A 64 -20.76 25.29 -2.58
C ALA A 64 -19.32 24.77 -2.71
N TYR A 65 -18.89 23.89 -1.79
CA TYR A 65 -17.56 23.26 -1.86
C TYR A 65 -17.45 22.35 -3.08
N ARG A 66 -18.47 21.50 -3.34
CA ARG A 66 -18.47 20.61 -4.51
C ARG A 66 -18.43 21.40 -5.82
N ALA A 67 -19.16 22.51 -5.90
CA ALA A 67 -19.16 23.37 -7.09
C ALA A 67 -17.80 24.06 -7.33
N ALA A 68 -17.04 24.32 -6.26
CA ALA A 68 -15.73 24.96 -6.33
C ALA A 68 -14.56 23.99 -6.62
N ASN A 69 -14.80 22.68 -6.59
CA ASN A 69 -13.79 21.63 -6.74
C ASN A 69 -14.10 20.77 -7.99
N PRO A 70 -13.34 20.91 -9.10
CA PRO A 70 -13.62 20.23 -10.36
C PRO A 70 -13.71 18.70 -10.26
N GLU A 71 -13.00 18.09 -9.31
CA GLU A 71 -12.97 16.65 -9.06
C GLU A 71 -14.37 16.09 -8.71
N PHE A 72 -15.27 16.91 -8.13
CA PHE A 72 -16.65 16.51 -7.84
C PHE A 72 -17.54 16.34 -9.07
N SER A 73 -17.06 16.71 -10.27
CA SER A 73 -17.69 16.27 -11.52
C SER A 73 -17.64 14.75 -11.66
N THR A 74 -16.53 14.11 -11.25
CA THR A 74 -16.37 12.66 -11.20
C THR A 74 -17.34 12.04 -10.22
N TYR A 75 -17.46 12.61 -9.01
CA TYR A 75 -18.45 12.17 -8.01
C TYR A 75 -19.88 12.19 -8.60
N SER A 76 -20.25 13.29 -9.26
CA SER A 76 -21.58 13.43 -9.89
C SER A 76 -21.80 12.40 -11.00
N ALA A 77 -20.80 12.14 -11.83
CA ALA A 77 -20.86 11.12 -12.88
C ALA A 77 -20.98 9.69 -12.32
N GLN A 78 -20.27 9.39 -11.22
CA GLN A 78 -20.38 8.11 -10.51
C GLN A 78 -21.78 7.91 -9.91
N LYS A 79 -22.36 8.94 -9.28
CA LYS A 79 -23.74 8.88 -8.77
C LYS A 79 -24.76 8.61 -9.88
N GLN A 80 -24.57 9.21 -11.06
CA GLN A 80 -25.43 8.93 -12.22
C GLN A 80 -25.23 7.49 -12.72
N ALA A 81 -23.98 7.02 -12.86
CA ALA A 81 -23.70 5.65 -13.26
C ALA A 81 -24.32 4.63 -12.29
N GLN A 82 -24.23 4.89 -10.99
CA GLN A 82 -24.87 4.08 -9.95
C GLN A 82 -26.39 4.04 -10.13
N ALA A 83 -27.03 5.20 -10.36
CA ALA A 83 -28.47 5.27 -10.60
C ALA A 83 -28.90 4.54 -11.89
N ASP A 84 -28.04 4.53 -12.90
CA ASP A 84 -28.25 3.82 -14.17
C ASP A 84 -27.92 2.32 -14.09
N GLY A 85 -27.35 1.82 -12.99
CA GLY A 85 -26.87 0.44 -12.87
C GLY A 85 -25.64 0.13 -13.74
N ARG A 86 -24.81 1.13 -14.03
CA ARG A 86 -23.58 0.99 -14.83
C ARG A 86 -22.36 0.79 -13.94
N THR A 87 -21.54 -0.20 -14.27
CA THR A 87 -20.20 -0.38 -13.71
C THR A 87 -19.25 0.65 -14.32
N LEU A 88 -18.32 1.15 -13.51
CA LEU A 88 -17.27 2.08 -13.93
C LEU A 88 -15.90 1.43 -13.70
N GLU A 89 -14.97 1.72 -14.61
CA GLU A 89 -13.58 1.30 -14.45
C GLU A 89 -12.80 2.34 -13.63
N PRO A 90 -11.77 1.92 -12.87
CA PRO A 90 -10.85 2.83 -12.20
C PRO A 90 -10.26 3.85 -13.17
N SER A 91 -10.10 5.10 -12.71
CA SER A 91 -9.59 6.18 -13.55
C SER A 91 -8.77 7.17 -12.74
N HIS A 92 -7.89 7.91 -13.43
CA HIS A 92 -7.10 8.97 -12.80
C HIS A 92 -7.99 10.06 -12.16
N SER A 93 -9.15 10.37 -12.74
CA SER A 93 -10.10 11.32 -12.15
C SER A 93 -10.75 10.79 -10.87
N GLY A 94 -10.91 9.46 -10.74
CA GLY A 94 -11.31 8.82 -9.49
C GLY A 94 -10.24 8.97 -8.42
N TRP A 95 -8.97 8.76 -8.77
CA TRP A 95 -7.84 8.99 -7.86
C TRP A 95 -7.74 10.45 -7.39
N LEU A 96 -7.98 11.43 -8.28
CA LEU A 96 -8.02 12.84 -7.90
C LEU A 96 -9.18 13.17 -6.93
N LEU A 97 -10.31 12.48 -7.04
CA LEU A 97 -11.43 12.62 -6.11
C LEU A 97 -11.08 12.08 -4.72
N ASP A 98 -10.29 11.00 -4.66
CA ASP A 98 -9.95 10.23 -3.47
C ASP A 98 -9.29 11.04 -2.35
N LYS A 99 -8.55 12.11 -2.69
CA LYS A 99 -7.93 13.01 -1.69
C LYS A 99 -8.94 13.57 -0.68
N HIS A 100 -10.20 13.74 -1.08
CA HIS A 100 -11.26 14.28 -0.22
C HIS A 100 -11.77 13.30 0.84
N LYS A 101 -11.38 12.02 0.80
CA LYS A 101 -11.90 11.00 1.73
C LYS A 101 -11.17 10.99 3.08
N PHE A 102 -9.87 11.29 3.13
CA PHE A 102 -9.01 11.07 4.31
C PHE A 102 -9.51 11.73 5.59
N LEU A 103 -9.67 13.05 5.57
CA LEU A 103 -10.12 13.84 6.72
C LEU A 103 -11.55 13.51 7.19
N PRO A 104 -12.59 13.46 6.33
CA PRO A 104 -13.93 13.13 6.79
C PRO A 104 -14.03 11.67 7.27
N MET A 105 -13.30 10.73 6.68
CA MET A 105 -13.25 9.34 7.17
C MET A 105 -12.75 9.29 8.60
N LEU A 106 -11.74 10.09 8.96
CA LEU A 106 -11.20 10.14 10.32
C LEU A 106 -12.27 10.57 11.34
N SER A 107 -12.92 11.70 11.08
CA SER A 107 -13.98 12.25 11.94
C SER A 107 -15.18 11.29 12.03
N LYS A 108 -15.59 10.71 10.90
CA LYS A 108 -16.71 9.75 10.86
C LYS A 108 -16.39 8.45 11.59
N THR A 109 -15.16 7.97 11.47
CA THR A 109 -14.67 6.78 12.20
C THR A 109 -14.76 7.01 13.70
N TRP A 110 -14.25 8.15 14.19
CA TRP A 110 -14.33 8.50 15.61
C TRP A 110 -15.76 8.58 16.10
N ALA A 111 -16.64 9.29 15.37
CA ALA A 111 -18.05 9.43 15.75
C ALA A 111 -18.80 8.10 15.82
N LEU A 112 -18.45 7.14 14.95
CA LEU A 112 -19.07 5.81 14.95
C LEU A 112 -18.46 4.87 15.99
N ARG A 113 -17.16 5.01 16.29
CA ARG A 113 -16.37 4.04 17.05
C ARG A 113 -15.30 4.73 17.93
N PRO A 114 -15.66 5.54 18.94
CA PRO A 114 -14.70 6.35 19.71
C PRO A 114 -13.88 5.56 20.74
N ASP A 115 -14.32 4.35 21.13
CA ASP A 115 -13.75 3.62 22.28
C ASP A 115 -12.73 2.54 21.90
N LYS A 116 -12.05 2.70 20.76
CA LYS A 116 -11.07 1.73 20.26
C LYS A 116 -9.67 2.20 20.59
N LYS A 117 -8.77 1.27 20.97
CA LYS A 117 -7.36 1.60 21.29
C LYS A 117 -6.57 2.00 20.05
N PHE A 118 -6.85 1.34 18.92
CA PHE A 118 -6.16 1.59 17.65
C PHE A 118 -7.15 1.59 16.48
N TYR A 119 -6.83 2.41 15.49
CA TYR A 119 -7.57 2.59 14.24
C TYR A 119 -6.61 2.30 13.10
N VAL A 120 -6.83 1.18 12.40
CA VAL A 120 -6.01 0.73 11.28
C VAL A 120 -6.73 1.08 9.99
N PHE A 121 -6.15 1.99 9.21
CA PHE A 121 -6.67 2.42 7.92
C PHE A 121 -5.95 1.67 6.80
N ALA A 122 -6.70 1.16 5.85
CA ALA A 122 -6.21 0.40 4.70
C ALA A 122 -7.02 0.74 3.44
N GLU A 123 -6.43 0.55 2.27
CA GLU A 123 -7.09 0.66 0.96
C GLU A 123 -7.50 -0.73 0.44
N ALA A 124 -8.34 -0.78 -0.60
CA ALA A 124 -8.87 -2.03 -1.14
C ALA A 124 -7.82 -2.96 -1.77
N ASP A 125 -6.61 -2.46 -2.03
CA ASP A 125 -5.44 -3.20 -2.52
C ASP A 125 -4.27 -3.20 -1.51
N THR A 126 -4.52 -2.85 -0.25
CA THR A 126 -3.58 -3.04 0.87
C THR A 126 -3.77 -4.42 1.47
N PHE A 127 -2.70 -5.23 1.54
CA PHE A 127 -2.72 -6.48 2.30
C PHE A 127 -2.20 -6.25 3.71
N VAL A 128 -2.97 -6.63 4.74
CA VAL A 128 -2.56 -6.51 6.14
C VAL A 128 -2.29 -7.91 6.71
N PHE A 129 -1.07 -8.11 7.23
CA PHE A 129 -0.68 -9.32 7.93
C PHE A 129 -1.18 -9.25 9.37
N TRP A 130 -2.45 -9.61 9.58
CA TRP A 130 -3.13 -9.37 10.86
C TRP A 130 -2.44 -9.98 12.08
N GLU A 131 -1.88 -11.19 12.00
CA GLU A 131 -1.16 -11.75 13.16
C GLU A 131 0.01 -10.87 13.59
N ASN A 132 0.79 -10.38 12.62
CA ASN A 132 1.90 -9.47 12.89
C ASN A 132 1.39 -8.10 13.36
N MET A 133 0.39 -7.52 12.69
CA MET A 133 -0.18 -6.21 13.05
C MET A 133 -0.75 -6.23 14.48
N LEU A 134 -1.50 -7.27 14.84
CA LEU A 134 -2.06 -7.44 16.18
C LEU A 134 -0.96 -7.61 17.22
N GLY A 135 0.07 -8.42 16.92
CA GLY A 135 1.23 -8.61 17.79
C GLY A 135 2.02 -7.32 18.02
N PHE A 136 2.21 -6.53 16.96
CA PHE A 136 2.86 -5.21 16.99
C PHE A 136 2.08 -4.20 17.85
N LEU A 137 0.77 -4.04 17.58
CA LEU A 137 -0.06 -3.09 18.33
C LEU A 137 -0.24 -3.48 19.81
N ALA A 138 -0.15 -4.78 20.14
CA ALA A 138 -0.19 -5.24 21.53
C ALA A 138 0.98 -4.77 22.39
N GLN A 139 2.09 -4.31 21.77
CA GLN A 139 3.25 -3.75 22.47
C GLN A 139 3.14 -2.24 22.73
N LEU A 140 2.10 -1.58 22.21
CA LEU A 140 1.93 -0.14 22.25
C LEU A 140 0.81 0.25 23.22
N ASP A 141 0.91 1.46 23.79
CA ASP A 141 -0.17 2.04 24.57
C ASP A 141 -1.09 2.87 23.65
N GLY A 142 -2.37 2.48 23.56
CA GLY A 142 -3.37 3.21 22.78
C GLY A 142 -3.71 4.59 23.36
N ALA A 143 -3.30 4.89 24.60
CA ALA A 143 -3.45 6.21 25.21
C ALA A 143 -2.44 7.25 24.71
N ASP A 144 -1.28 6.81 24.20
CA ASP A 144 -0.27 7.68 23.59
C ASP A 144 -0.79 8.33 22.31
N GLU A 145 -0.22 9.47 21.91
CA GLU A 145 -0.53 10.15 20.65
C GLU A 145 0.34 9.58 19.51
N LEU A 146 -0.08 8.40 19.02
CA LEU A 146 0.62 7.64 17.99
C LEU A 146 -0.01 7.82 16.60
N TYR A 147 0.83 8.22 15.64
CA TYR A 147 0.60 8.16 14.20
C TYR A 147 1.71 7.31 13.56
N LEU A 148 1.35 6.16 13.00
CA LEU A 148 2.28 5.12 12.54
C LEU A 148 2.03 4.80 11.06
N GLY A 149 3.08 4.68 10.25
CA GLY A 149 2.95 4.32 8.83
C GLY A 149 4.27 4.27 8.07
N HIS A 150 4.21 3.97 6.77
CA HIS A 150 5.34 4.17 5.86
C HIS A 150 5.54 5.67 5.64
N GLY A 151 6.63 6.24 6.14
CA GLY A 151 6.89 7.67 6.00
C GLY A 151 7.29 8.09 4.60
N ILE A 152 6.63 9.13 4.12
CA ILE A 152 7.09 9.96 3.01
C ILE A 152 7.70 11.21 3.61
N ASP A 153 8.98 11.45 3.30
CA ASP A 153 9.69 12.64 3.79
C ASP A 153 9.11 13.91 3.17
N ALA A 154 9.09 14.97 3.98
CA ALA A 154 8.60 16.34 3.74
C ALA A 154 9.21 17.11 2.54
N GLY A 155 9.98 16.43 1.68
CA GLY A 155 10.63 17.01 0.49
C GLY A 155 9.69 17.23 -0.70
N LEU A 156 8.47 16.66 -0.66
CA LEU A 156 7.39 17.00 -1.59
C LEU A 156 6.62 18.20 -1.02
N GLU A 157 6.84 19.37 -1.62
CA GLU A 157 5.88 20.49 -1.63
C GLU A 157 5.54 21.19 -0.30
N GLY A 158 6.36 21.02 0.74
CA GLY A 158 6.21 21.80 1.99
C GLY A 158 5.21 21.23 3.00
N HIS A 159 4.84 19.95 2.85
CA HIS A 159 4.07 19.19 3.83
C HIS A 159 4.95 18.67 4.98
N ALA A 160 4.35 18.43 6.14
CA ALA A 160 4.97 17.68 7.22
C ALA A 160 5.17 16.20 6.81
N PRO A 161 6.11 15.45 7.43
CA PRO A 161 6.23 14.01 7.18
C PRO A 161 4.90 13.29 7.42
N PHE A 162 4.48 12.47 6.45
CA PHE A 162 3.17 11.81 6.46
C PHE A 162 3.26 10.33 6.09
N ALA A 163 2.28 9.54 6.55
CA ALA A 163 2.19 8.12 6.20
C ALA A 163 1.60 7.99 4.80
N TYR A 164 2.24 7.20 3.93
CA TYR A 164 1.71 6.87 2.62
C TYR A 164 0.39 6.09 2.75
N GLY A 165 -0.72 6.69 2.32
CA GLY A 165 -2.07 6.17 2.56
C GLY A 165 -2.28 4.73 2.05
N GLY A 166 -1.74 4.42 0.88
CA GLY A 166 -1.84 3.09 0.26
C GLY A 166 -1.18 1.97 1.08
N SER A 167 -0.07 2.26 1.76
CA SER A 167 0.57 1.25 2.63
C SER A 167 -0.25 0.89 3.87
N GLY A 168 -1.29 1.66 4.15
CA GLY A 168 -2.02 1.66 5.41
C GLY A 168 -1.31 2.46 6.50
N TYR A 169 -2.08 2.92 7.47
CA TYR A 169 -1.57 3.69 8.61
C TYR A 169 -2.39 3.42 9.86
N VAL A 170 -1.80 3.71 11.02
CA VAL A 170 -2.43 3.48 12.32
C VAL A 170 -2.46 4.77 13.12
N LEU A 171 -3.64 5.06 13.68
CA LEU A 171 -3.83 6.07 14.71
C LEU A 171 -4.26 5.41 16.01
N SER A 172 -3.69 5.86 17.11
CA SER A 172 -4.08 5.47 18.47
C SER A 172 -5.31 6.25 18.96
N ALA A 173 -5.97 5.76 20.01
CA ALA A 173 -7.05 6.49 20.67
C ALA A 173 -6.59 7.86 21.21
N GLY A 174 -5.35 7.95 21.69
CA GLY A 174 -4.72 9.21 22.10
C GLY A 174 -4.67 10.22 20.95
N ALA A 175 -4.11 9.81 19.80
CA ALA A 175 -4.03 10.65 18.62
C ALA A 175 -5.42 11.06 18.09
N MET A 176 -6.34 10.10 17.99
CA MET A 176 -7.72 10.37 17.55
C MET A 176 -8.41 11.38 18.49
N ARG A 177 -8.29 11.20 19.81
CA ARG A 177 -8.87 12.13 20.78
C ARG A 177 -8.24 13.52 20.70
N ALA A 178 -6.92 13.60 20.51
CA ALA A 178 -6.21 14.86 20.38
C ALA A 178 -6.60 15.63 19.10
N MET A 179 -6.78 14.92 17.98
CA MET A 179 -7.34 15.48 16.76
C MET A 179 -8.71 16.10 17.05
N MET A 180 -9.61 15.33 17.68
CA MET A 180 -10.99 15.72 17.94
C MET A 180 -11.18 16.83 19.01
N ARG A 181 -10.12 17.22 19.72
CA ARG A 181 -10.18 18.27 20.76
C ARG A 181 -10.19 19.68 20.15
N GLY A 182 -11.12 20.51 20.63
CA GLY A 182 -11.23 21.93 20.24
C GLY A 182 -11.97 22.17 18.91
N GLU A 183 -12.58 21.14 18.34
CA GLU A 183 -13.21 21.21 17.01
C GLU A 183 -14.61 21.84 17.02
N GLU A 184 -15.26 22.00 18.18
CA GLU A 184 -16.50 22.78 18.30
C GLU A 184 -16.29 24.29 18.08
N GLU A 185 -15.04 24.77 18.14
CA GLU A 185 -14.73 26.22 18.08
C GLU A 185 -13.72 26.63 16.99
N ALA A 186 -13.00 25.70 16.33
CA ALA A 186 -11.80 26.06 15.55
C ALA A 186 -11.79 25.78 14.03
N PHE A 187 -12.70 24.97 13.47
CA PHE A 187 -12.65 24.66 12.02
C PHE A 187 -14.01 24.82 11.33
N GLY A 188 -14.28 26.05 10.88
CA GLY A 188 -15.39 26.38 9.97
C GLY A 188 -15.14 25.93 8.52
N GLU A 189 -16.12 26.14 7.63
CA GLU A 189 -16.11 25.67 6.23
C GLU A 189 -14.83 26.08 5.48
N PRO A 190 -14.00 25.13 5.00
CA PRO A 190 -14.30 24.39 3.76
C PRO A 190 -14.32 22.85 3.94
N GLY A 191 -15.39 22.18 3.49
CA GLY A 191 -15.48 20.71 3.38
C GLY A 191 -16.61 19.98 4.13
N THR A 192 -17.35 20.59 5.05
CA THR A 192 -17.07 20.57 6.50
C THR A 192 -17.09 19.15 7.10
N HIS A 193 -15.92 18.53 7.14
CA HIS A 193 -15.49 17.65 8.23
C HIS A 193 -14.82 18.50 9.32
N ALA A 194 -14.49 17.90 10.47
CA ALA A 194 -14.04 18.60 11.67
C ALA A 194 -12.72 19.42 11.57
N PHE A 195 -12.14 19.51 10.37
CA PHE A 195 -10.82 20.09 10.11
C PHE A 195 -10.83 21.28 9.15
N GLY A 196 -11.95 21.57 8.47
CA GLY A 196 -12.08 22.78 7.64
C GLY A 196 -10.91 23.03 6.67
N ARG A 197 -10.46 21.98 5.97
CA ARG A 197 -9.35 22.08 5.00
C ARG A 197 -9.87 22.22 3.59
N ASP A 198 -9.28 23.16 2.87
CA ASP A 198 -9.47 23.29 1.43
C ASP A 198 -8.51 22.36 0.70
N MET A 199 -9.05 21.40 -0.04
CA MET A 199 -8.26 20.43 -0.81
C MET A 199 -7.92 20.91 -2.23
N ARG A 200 -8.27 22.16 -2.57
CA ARG A 200 -7.92 22.75 -3.88
C ARG A 200 -6.42 22.99 -3.97
N GLY A 201 -5.82 22.49 -5.05
CA GLY A 201 -4.36 22.58 -5.26
C GLY A 201 -3.57 21.49 -4.54
N GLU A 202 -4.18 20.77 -3.60
CA GLU A 202 -3.57 19.63 -2.94
C GLU A 202 -3.51 18.42 -3.86
N CYS A 203 -2.35 17.77 -3.92
CA CYS A 203 -2.18 16.53 -4.68
C CYS A 203 -2.84 15.35 -3.98
N CYS A 204 -2.75 15.32 -2.65
CA CYS A 204 -2.76 14.06 -1.91
C CYS A 204 -3.44 14.24 -0.54
N GLY A 205 -4.42 13.38 -0.23
CA GLY A 205 -5.21 13.49 1.01
C GLY A 205 -4.48 13.02 2.27
N ASP A 206 -3.55 12.09 2.11
CA ASP A 206 -2.64 11.60 3.16
C ASP A 206 -1.60 12.65 3.58
N ALA A 207 -1.08 13.43 2.63
CA ALA A 207 -0.21 14.58 2.92
C ALA A 207 -0.92 15.61 3.80
N VAL A 208 -2.13 16.05 3.40
CA VAL A 208 -2.93 17.00 4.19
C VAL A 208 -3.29 16.42 5.56
N LEU A 209 -3.61 15.12 5.66
CA LEU A 209 -3.82 14.45 6.94
C LEU A 209 -2.57 14.56 7.85
N GLY A 210 -1.38 14.35 7.27
CA GLY A 210 -0.11 14.54 7.96
C GLY A 210 0.08 15.96 8.50
N ASP A 211 -0.24 16.98 7.71
CA ASP A 211 -0.18 18.38 8.14
C ASP A 211 -1.12 18.66 9.33
N VAL A 212 -2.37 18.20 9.25
CA VAL A 212 -3.34 18.41 10.34
C VAL A 212 -2.89 17.71 11.63
N LEU A 213 -2.32 16.50 11.53
CA LEU A 213 -1.74 15.79 12.67
C LEU A 213 -0.53 16.55 13.25
N ALA A 214 0.36 17.03 12.38
CA ALA A 214 1.56 17.77 12.79
C ALA A 214 1.21 19.09 13.50
N GLU A 215 0.18 19.82 13.05
CA GLU A 215 -0.32 21.02 13.71
C GLU A 215 -0.89 20.75 15.10
N LYS A 216 -1.39 19.53 15.34
CA LYS A 216 -1.82 19.06 16.67
C LYS A 216 -0.66 18.53 17.51
N GLY A 217 0.59 18.59 17.01
CA GLY A 217 1.79 18.09 17.68
C GLY A 217 2.00 16.58 17.52
N ILE A 218 1.23 15.92 16.65
CA ILE A 218 1.26 14.47 16.44
C ILE A 218 2.12 14.19 15.20
N GLY A 219 3.43 14.04 15.41
CA GLY A 219 4.36 13.70 14.34
C GLY A 219 4.25 12.24 13.91
N LEU A 220 4.50 11.98 12.62
CA LEU A 220 4.61 10.62 12.10
C LEU A 220 5.76 9.88 12.78
N ARG A 221 5.48 8.64 13.20
CA ARG A 221 6.51 7.64 13.50
C ARG A 221 6.60 6.69 12.30
N GLY A 222 7.72 6.77 11.59
CA GLY A 222 7.98 5.92 10.43
C GLY A 222 8.23 4.47 10.83
N TYR A 223 7.51 3.55 10.18
CA TYR A 223 7.65 2.10 10.35
C TYR A 223 7.94 1.40 9.02
N TRP A 224 8.62 2.06 8.09
CA TRP A 224 9.23 1.33 6.98
C TRP A 224 10.41 0.50 7.53
N PRO A 225 10.56 -0.78 7.15
CA PRO A 225 9.81 -1.50 6.12
C PRO A 225 8.63 -2.33 6.63
N LEU A 226 8.31 -2.31 7.92
CA LEU A 226 7.18 -3.08 8.48
C LEU A 226 5.86 -2.75 7.79
N ILE A 227 5.54 -1.47 7.68
CA ILE A 227 4.44 -0.96 6.86
C ILE A 227 5.06 -0.54 5.53
N ASN A 228 4.69 -1.22 4.44
CA ASN A 228 5.38 -1.06 3.16
C ASN A 228 4.39 -0.70 2.05
N GLY A 229 4.78 0.27 1.23
CA GLY A 229 3.98 0.79 0.11
C GLY A 229 4.25 0.08 -1.22
N GLN A 230 5.14 -0.90 -1.23
CA GLN A 230 5.52 -1.65 -2.41
C GLN A 230 4.59 -2.83 -2.67
N SER A 231 4.47 -3.18 -3.95
CA SER A 231 3.88 -4.45 -4.40
C SER A 231 4.83 -5.61 -4.12
N LEU A 232 4.32 -6.85 -4.19
CA LEU A 232 5.16 -8.05 -4.09
C LEU A 232 6.25 -8.08 -5.18
N GLU A 233 5.92 -7.59 -6.36
CA GLU A 233 6.83 -7.50 -7.52
C GLU A 233 7.95 -6.48 -7.28
N ASP A 234 7.67 -5.40 -6.53
CA ASP A 234 8.58 -4.28 -6.31
C ASP A 234 9.47 -4.42 -5.05
N LEU A 235 9.22 -5.43 -4.21
CA LEU A 235 10.00 -5.67 -3.00
C LEU A 235 11.47 -5.95 -3.34
N VAL A 236 12.37 -5.25 -2.67
CA VAL A 236 13.81 -5.53 -2.69
C VAL A 236 14.15 -6.38 -1.47
N LEU A 237 14.36 -7.66 -1.71
CA LEU A 237 14.69 -8.64 -0.68
C LEU A 237 16.21 -8.88 -0.70
N GLY A 238 16.86 -8.74 0.44
CA GLY A 238 18.28 -9.04 0.57
C GLY A 238 19.29 -7.95 0.21
N GLY A 239 20.57 -8.32 0.23
CA GLY A 239 21.72 -7.42 0.12
C GLY A 239 22.05 -6.68 1.43
N ASP A 240 23.05 -5.80 1.37
CA ASP A 240 23.41 -4.93 2.50
C ASP A 240 22.25 -3.94 2.78
N GLY A 241 21.57 -4.11 3.92
CA GLY A 241 20.38 -3.34 4.29
C GLY A 241 19.04 -3.96 3.89
N GLY A 242 19.04 -5.21 3.42
CA GLY A 242 17.85 -5.91 2.91
C GLY A 242 16.77 -6.22 3.95
N LEU A 243 15.53 -6.37 3.46
CA LEU A 243 14.32 -6.57 4.26
C LEU A 243 14.26 -7.90 5.04
N TRP A 244 15.14 -8.86 4.76
CA TRP A 244 15.03 -10.28 5.13
C TRP A 244 14.61 -10.56 6.58
N CYS A 245 15.24 -9.88 7.53
CA CYS A 245 15.04 -10.11 8.96
C CYS A 245 13.91 -9.26 9.56
N GLU A 246 13.29 -8.40 8.77
CA GLU A 246 12.25 -7.50 9.23
C GLU A 246 10.87 -8.18 9.16
N PRO A 247 9.99 -7.95 10.14
CA PRO A 247 8.61 -8.38 10.06
C PRO A 247 7.84 -7.54 9.02
N VAL A 248 6.86 -8.15 8.38
CA VAL A 248 5.96 -7.47 7.44
C VAL A 248 4.58 -7.27 8.08
N LEU A 249 4.09 -6.03 8.13
CA LEU A 249 2.76 -5.67 8.65
C LEU A 249 1.78 -5.40 7.52
N SER A 250 2.23 -4.76 6.44
CA SER A 250 1.41 -4.52 5.25
C SER A 250 2.21 -4.40 3.96
N LEU A 251 1.52 -4.63 2.85
CA LEU A 251 1.96 -4.40 1.47
C LEU A 251 0.84 -3.68 0.70
N HIS A 252 1.18 -3.05 -0.42
CA HIS A 252 0.23 -2.29 -1.23
C HIS A 252 0.28 -2.70 -2.70
N HIS A 253 -0.68 -2.23 -3.51
CA HIS A 253 -0.78 -2.55 -4.94
C HIS A 253 -0.94 -4.05 -5.24
N LEU A 254 -1.57 -4.82 -4.35
CA LEU A 254 -1.86 -6.22 -4.65
C LEU A 254 -3.01 -6.32 -5.65
N ALA A 255 -2.79 -7.08 -6.73
CA ALA A 255 -3.89 -7.53 -7.56
C ALA A 255 -4.78 -8.53 -6.78
N GLU A 256 -6.03 -8.70 -7.21
CA GLU A 256 -7.02 -9.55 -6.54
C GLU A 256 -6.51 -11.00 -6.39
N TRP A 257 -5.95 -11.57 -7.46
CA TRP A 257 -5.42 -12.94 -7.44
C TRP A 257 -4.22 -13.08 -6.49
N GLU A 258 -3.39 -12.03 -6.35
CA GLU A 258 -2.26 -12.04 -5.41
C GLU A 258 -2.73 -11.98 -3.98
N MET A 259 -3.74 -11.15 -3.71
CA MET A 259 -4.38 -11.05 -2.41
C MET A 259 -5.00 -12.39 -1.99
N GLU A 260 -5.73 -13.07 -2.88
CA GLU A 260 -6.27 -14.41 -2.63
C GLU A 260 -5.18 -15.45 -2.38
N SER A 261 -4.16 -15.47 -3.23
CA SER A 261 -3.05 -16.43 -3.12
C SER A 261 -2.25 -16.23 -1.83
N LEU A 262 -1.92 -14.97 -1.50
CA LEU A 262 -1.19 -14.62 -0.29
C LEU A 262 -2.02 -14.89 0.97
N TRP A 263 -3.32 -14.60 0.94
CA TRP A 263 -4.24 -14.92 2.03
C TRP A 263 -4.37 -16.42 2.28
N HIS A 264 -4.53 -17.21 1.22
CA HIS A 264 -4.54 -18.66 1.32
C HIS A 264 -3.21 -19.15 1.92
N TRP A 265 -2.08 -18.65 1.40
CA TRP A 265 -0.78 -18.98 1.98
C TRP A 265 -0.70 -18.62 3.46
N THR A 266 -1.11 -17.43 3.91
CA THR A 266 -1.01 -17.02 5.32
C THR A 266 -1.96 -17.78 6.25
N THR A 267 -3.12 -18.24 5.77
CA THR A 267 -4.20 -18.73 6.66
C THR A 267 -4.54 -20.21 6.55
N THR A 268 -4.26 -20.87 5.43
CA THR A 268 -4.69 -22.26 5.19
C THR A 268 -3.55 -23.24 4.94
N SER A 269 -2.30 -22.77 4.84
CA SER A 269 -1.17 -23.70 4.76
C SER A 269 -1.07 -24.52 6.07
N ASN A 270 -0.98 -25.84 5.96
CA ASN A 270 -0.79 -26.74 7.11
C ASN A 270 0.59 -26.57 7.80
N GLU A 271 1.45 -25.71 7.27
CA GLU A 271 2.76 -25.40 7.83
C GLU A 271 2.62 -24.39 8.97
N ALA A 272 3.23 -24.70 10.12
CA ALA A 272 3.34 -23.76 11.21
C ALA A 272 4.22 -22.59 10.77
N LYS A 273 3.63 -21.40 10.65
CA LYS A 273 4.36 -20.18 10.32
C LYS A 273 5.01 -19.59 11.58
N PRO A 274 6.18 -18.95 11.45
CA PRO A 274 6.72 -18.15 12.53
C PRO A 274 5.80 -16.96 12.80
N ASN A 275 5.84 -16.50 14.05
CA ASN A 275 5.19 -15.27 14.47
C ASN A 275 6.23 -14.40 15.20
N PRO A 276 6.61 -13.24 14.63
CA PRO A 276 6.04 -12.62 13.43
C PRO A 276 6.50 -13.30 12.12
N LEU A 277 5.69 -13.15 11.06
CA LEU A 277 6.11 -13.41 9.69
C LEU A 277 7.15 -12.37 9.25
N LEU A 278 8.27 -12.86 8.72
CA LEU A 278 9.36 -12.03 8.21
C LEU A 278 9.32 -11.97 6.68
N TYR A 279 10.01 -10.99 6.11
CA TYR A 279 10.20 -10.91 4.66
C TYR A 279 10.92 -12.15 4.08
N THR A 280 11.75 -12.85 4.85
CA THR A 280 12.29 -14.18 4.46
C THR A 280 11.20 -15.23 4.24
N ASN A 281 10.14 -15.22 5.04
CA ASN A 281 9.02 -16.14 4.82
C ASN A 281 8.25 -15.77 3.55
N LEU A 282 8.12 -14.47 3.28
CA LEU A 282 7.53 -13.98 2.05
C LEU A 282 8.39 -14.33 0.82
N LEU A 283 9.72 -14.27 0.93
CA LEU A 283 10.63 -14.76 -0.10
C LEU A 283 10.37 -16.22 -0.42
N HIS A 284 10.25 -17.09 0.59
CA HIS A 284 9.93 -18.51 0.39
C HIS A 284 8.58 -18.73 -0.31
N TYR A 285 7.58 -17.89 -0.02
CA TYR A 285 6.31 -17.89 -0.75
C TYR A 285 6.47 -17.51 -2.23
N LEU A 286 7.41 -16.61 -2.53
CA LEU A 286 7.69 -16.14 -3.89
C LEU A 286 8.64 -17.07 -4.68
N LEU A 287 9.38 -17.97 -4.02
CA LEU A 287 10.29 -18.96 -4.66
C LEU A 287 9.74 -19.60 -5.94
N PRO A 288 8.50 -20.14 -5.95
CA PRO A 288 7.93 -20.75 -7.16
C PRO A 288 7.78 -19.77 -8.34
N ARG A 289 7.65 -18.47 -8.08
CA ARG A 289 7.54 -17.44 -9.12
C ARG A 289 8.89 -17.15 -9.78
N PHE A 290 10.00 -17.22 -9.03
CA PHE A 290 11.36 -17.09 -9.59
C PHE A 290 11.74 -18.29 -10.47
N ASN A 291 11.23 -19.48 -10.16
CA ASN A 291 11.43 -20.66 -11.01
C ASN A 291 10.59 -20.63 -12.31
N ALA A 292 9.51 -19.84 -12.34
CA ALA A 292 8.62 -19.70 -13.48
C ALA A 292 8.97 -18.54 -14.42
N SER A 293 9.86 -17.63 -14.00
CA SER A 293 10.33 -16.53 -14.84
C SER A 293 11.27 -17.07 -15.93
N ASP A 294 10.76 -17.16 -17.15
CA ASP A 294 11.53 -17.42 -18.37
C ASP A 294 12.32 -16.16 -18.79
N HIS A 295 13.11 -16.24 -19.86
CA HIS A 295 13.89 -15.14 -20.43
C HIS A 295 13.08 -13.89 -20.86
N ASP A 296 11.75 -13.90 -20.74
CA ASP A 296 10.82 -12.81 -21.07
C ASP A 296 10.29 -12.04 -19.84
N TRP A 297 11.17 -11.91 -18.85
CA TRP A 297 10.88 -11.28 -17.58
C TRP A 297 11.72 -10.01 -17.38
N GLN A 298 11.17 -9.00 -16.71
CA GLN A 298 11.85 -7.73 -16.41
C GLN A 298 11.92 -7.48 -14.90
N ASN A 299 13.09 -7.75 -14.34
CA ASN A 299 13.45 -7.30 -13.00
C ASN A 299 13.60 -5.76 -13.00
N ASN A 300 13.27 -5.08 -11.90
CA ASN A 300 13.51 -3.64 -11.64
C ASN A 300 12.84 -2.55 -12.52
N ASN A 301 11.79 -2.85 -13.30
CA ASN A 301 11.29 -1.89 -14.30
C ASN A 301 10.60 -0.61 -13.74
N ARG A 302 10.01 -0.63 -12.54
CA ARG A 302 9.16 0.48 -12.07
C ARG A 302 9.91 1.65 -11.41
N GLN A 303 11.06 1.38 -10.80
CA GLN A 303 11.92 2.40 -10.20
C GLN A 303 13.36 1.88 -10.25
N PRO A 304 14.32 2.59 -10.89
CA PRO A 304 15.73 2.33 -10.63
C PRO A 304 15.97 2.72 -9.17
N ILE A 305 15.99 1.75 -8.27
CA ILE A 305 16.23 2.02 -6.85
C ILE A 305 17.71 2.40 -6.75
N PRO A 306 18.03 3.69 -6.51
CA PRO A 306 19.41 4.08 -6.26
C PRO A 306 19.82 3.28 -5.02
N HIS A 307 21.00 2.66 -5.04
CA HIS A 307 21.57 1.83 -3.95
C HIS A 307 21.23 0.34 -3.95
N VAL A 308 20.44 -0.18 -4.90
CA VAL A 308 20.50 -1.62 -5.20
C VAL A 308 21.73 -1.84 -6.06
N TYR A 309 22.79 -2.38 -5.46
CA TYR A 309 24.11 -2.53 -6.08
C TYR A 309 24.06 -3.46 -7.30
N ASP A 310 23.71 -2.91 -8.47
CA ASP A 310 24.02 -3.50 -9.75
C ASP A 310 25.54 -3.47 -9.90
N ILE A 311 26.19 -4.62 -9.76
CA ILE A 311 27.57 -4.79 -10.20
C ILE A 311 27.50 -4.76 -11.72
N VAL A 312 27.87 -3.63 -12.29
CA VAL A 312 28.17 -3.53 -13.73
C VAL A 312 29.59 -4.07 -13.87
N PRO A 313 29.79 -5.18 -14.59
CA PRO A 313 31.13 -5.69 -14.83
C PRO A 313 31.92 -4.64 -15.63
N ASP A 314 33.22 -4.46 -15.34
CA ASP A 314 34.10 -3.65 -16.18
C ASP A 314 34.04 -4.14 -17.65
N ASP A 315 34.26 -3.22 -18.60
CA ASP A 315 34.19 -3.40 -20.07
C ASP A 315 35.24 -4.41 -20.63
N ASP A 316 35.34 -5.61 -20.07
CA ASP A 316 36.03 -6.74 -20.72
C ASP A 316 35.07 -7.30 -21.78
N ASP A 317 35.32 -6.91 -23.04
CA ASP A 317 34.46 -7.03 -24.24
C ASP A 317 33.84 -8.43 -24.50
N ASP A 318 34.31 -9.49 -23.85
CA ASP A 318 33.87 -10.87 -24.10
C ASP A 318 32.90 -11.44 -23.03
N VAL A 319 32.93 -10.95 -21.78
CA VAL A 319 32.18 -11.55 -20.65
C VAL A 319 30.81 -10.90 -20.44
N SER A 320 30.59 -9.68 -20.93
CA SER A 320 29.37 -8.91 -20.70
C SER A 320 28.52 -8.67 -21.96
N SER A 321 28.90 -9.22 -23.13
CA SER A 321 28.33 -8.85 -24.44
C SER A 321 27.04 -9.59 -24.85
N THR A 322 26.63 -10.62 -24.09
CA THR A 322 25.40 -11.37 -24.34
C THR A 322 24.64 -11.69 -23.04
N ALA A 323 23.33 -11.92 -23.14
CA ALA A 323 22.51 -12.36 -22.01
C ALA A 323 23.01 -13.67 -21.38
N HIS A 324 23.47 -14.64 -22.19
CA HIS A 324 24.02 -15.90 -21.69
C HIS A 324 25.32 -15.69 -20.90
N ALA A 325 26.18 -14.77 -21.36
CA ALA A 325 27.41 -14.44 -20.65
C ALA A 325 27.10 -13.70 -19.33
N CYS A 326 26.09 -12.82 -19.34
CA CYS A 326 25.61 -12.13 -18.13
C CYS A 326 25.03 -13.10 -17.08
N GLU A 327 24.25 -14.09 -17.51
CA GLU A 327 23.77 -15.16 -16.65
C GLU A 327 24.93 -15.96 -16.05
N ALA A 328 25.87 -16.41 -16.89
CA ALA A 328 27.02 -17.19 -16.44
C ALA A 328 27.88 -16.41 -15.43
N LEU A 329 28.00 -15.09 -15.62
CA LEU A 329 28.70 -14.20 -14.70
C LEU A 329 27.99 -14.12 -13.34
N CYS A 330 26.66 -14.05 -13.32
CA CYS A 330 25.89 -14.09 -12.09
C CYS A 330 26.09 -15.42 -11.36
N ARG A 331 25.98 -16.54 -12.08
CA ARG A 331 26.19 -17.89 -11.52
C ARG A 331 27.58 -18.13 -10.96
N ALA A 332 28.59 -17.46 -11.50
CA ALA A 332 29.97 -17.54 -11.00
C ALA A 332 30.23 -16.64 -9.78
N ASN A 333 29.27 -15.81 -9.38
CA ASN A 333 29.40 -14.87 -8.29
C ASN A 333 28.46 -15.26 -7.14
N ASP A 334 29.03 -15.74 -6.03
CA ASP A 334 28.32 -16.18 -4.82
C ASP A 334 27.42 -15.11 -4.17
N HIS A 335 27.53 -13.85 -4.59
CA HIS A 335 26.70 -12.74 -4.12
C HIS A 335 25.65 -12.28 -5.14
N CYS A 336 25.53 -12.94 -6.29
CA CYS A 336 24.52 -12.60 -7.27
C CYS A 336 23.23 -13.39 -7.05
N PHE A 337 22.11 -12.69 -6.92
CA PHE A 337 20.78 -13.32 -6.87
C PHE A 337 19.97 -13.13 -8.16
N HIS A 338 20.22 -12.06 -8.92
CA HIS A 338 19.59 -11.86 -10.22
C HIS A 338 20.50 -11.12 -11.20
N TRP A 339 20.24 -11.30 -12.48
CA TRP A 339 20.96 -10.63 -13.57
C TRP A 339 19.99 -9.98 -14.56
N GLN A 340 20.48 -8.97 -15.25
CA GLN A 340 19.78 -8.27 -16.31
C GLN A 340 20.75 -7.91 -17.44
N PHE A 341 20.30 -8.12 -18.67
CA PHE A 341 21.01 -7.75 -19.88
C PHE A 341 20.16 -6.80 -20.72
N ASP A 342 20.70 -5.61 -21.00
CA ASP A 342 20.14 -4.62 -21.92
C ASP A 342 20.60 -4.95 -23.34
N ASP A 343 19.70 -5.45 -24.19
CA ASP A 343 20.00 -5.83 -25.56
C ASP A 343 20.34 -4.63 -26.45
N ASP A 344 19.83 -3.44 -26.14
CA ASP A 344 20.03 -2.24 -26.96
C ASP A 344 21.41 -1.65 -26.70
N ASN A 345 21.81 -1.58 -25.42
CA ASN A 345 23.09 -1.00 -24.99
C ASN A 345 24.21 -2.03 -24.79
N LYS A 346 23.91 -3.34 -24.95
CA LYS A 346 24.84 -4.45 -24.69
C LYS A 346 25.45 -4.38 -23.29
N ARG A 347 24.62 -4.05 -22.30
CA ARG A 347 25.07 -3.85 -20.92
C ARG A 347 24.54 -4.95 -20.02
N CYS A 348 25.46 -5.62 -19.32
CA CYS A 348 25.14 -6.57 -18.25
C CYS A 348 25.09 -5.87 -16.89
N SER A 349 24.19 -6.32 -16.01
CA SER A 349 24.09 -5.89 -14.62
C SER A 349 23.69 -7.08 -13.77
N ILE A 350 24.39 -7.30 -12.66
CA ILE A 350 24.08 -8.38 -11.70
C ILE A 350 23.82 -7.77 -10.32
N SER A 351 22.91 -8.33 -9.54
CA SER A 351 22.46 -7.73 -8.28
C SER A 351 22.69 -8.64 -7.07
N ARG A 352 23.05 -8.01 -5.95
CA ARG A 352 23.09 -8.62 -4.61
C ARG A 352 21.76 -8.56 -3.87
N SER A 353 20.69 -8.21 -4.55
CA SER A 353 19.34 -8.22 -4.00
C SER A 353 18.40 -8.95 -4.94
N ILE A 354 17.26 -9.37 -4.42
CA ILE A 354 16.21 -10.07 -5.15
C ILE A 354 15.07 -9.09 -5.31
N GLN A 355 14.69 -8.81 -6.55
CA GLN A 355 13.47 -8.09 -6.86
C GLN A 355 12.71 -8.90 -7.88
N LEU A 356 11.48 -9.28 -7.55
CA LEU A 356 10.71 -10.17 -8.40
C LEU A 356 10.43 -9.53 -9.75
N GLY A 357 10.07 -8.25 -9.84
CA GLY A 357 9.75 -7.61 -11.11
C GLY A 357 8.46 -8.15 -11.74
N GLU A 358 8.32 -7.99 -13.06
CA GLU A 358 7.08 -8.33 -13.77
C GLU A 358 7.36 -8.96 -15.16
N PRO A 359 6.38 -9.67 -15.77
CA PRO A 359 6.49 -10.13 -17.16
C PRO A 359 6.69 -8.95 -18.11
N ARG A 360 7.49 -9.15 -19.16
CA ARG A 360 7.73 -8.13 -20.19
C ARG A 360 6.42 -7.64 -20.82
N GLY A 361 6.31 -6.33 -21.02
CA GLY A 361 5.24 -5.73 -21.83
C GLY A 361 3.93 -5.42 -21.11
N LYS A 362 3.83 -5.64 -19.79
CA LYS A 362 2.64 -5.24 -19.02
C LYS A 362 2.35 -3.71 -19.05
N PHE A 363 3.37 -2.84 -19.20
CA PHE A 363 3.16 -1.39 -19.02
C PHE A 363 3.87 -0.39 -19.98
N ALA A 364 4.61 -0.79 -21.01
CA ALA A 364 5.14 0.23 -21.95
C ALA A 364 5.46 -0.25 -23.37
N GLU A 365 4.87 0.46 -24.34
CA GLU A 365 5.49 0.76 -25.62
C GLU A 365 6.72 1.65 -25.34
N ASN A 366 7.94 1.18 -25.65
CA ASN A 366 9.25 1.87 -25.46
C ASN A 366 10.10 1.52 -24.21
N VAL A 367 9.97 0.34 -23.60
CA VAL A 367 11.03 -0.16 -22.68
C VAL A 367 12.18 -0.74 -23.51
N ALA A 368 13.42 -0.42 -23.13
CA ALA A 368 14.61 -1.07 -23.67
C ALA A 368 14.44 -2.60 -23.68
N GLN A 369 14.93 -3.28 -24.70
CA GLN A 369 14.84 -4.74 -24.77
C GLN A 369 15.74 -5.35 -23.70
N LYS A 370 15.18 -5.59 -22.50
CA LYS A 370 15.90 -6.20 -21.38
C LYS A 370 15.50 -7.66 -21.24
N ARG A 371 16.50 -8.51 -20.99
CA ARG A 371 16.34 -9.91 -20.55
C ARG A 371 16.85 -10.03 -19.12
N SER A 372 16.17 -10.79 -18.28
CA SER A 372 16.59 -10.98 -16.89
C SER A 372 16.32 -12.40 -16.41
N GLY A 373 16.94 -12.76 -15.30
CA GLY A 373 16.76 -14.06 -14.65
C GLY A 373 17.31 -14.06 -13.23
N PHE A 374 17.05 -15.15 -12.52
CA PHE A 374 17.45 -15.35 -11.12
C PHE A 374 18.41 -16.51 -11.00
N ASP A 375 19.31 -16.43 -10.03
CA ASP A 375 20.07 -17.59 -9.57
C ASP A 375 19.41 -18.16 -8.32
N VAL A 376 18.46 -19.07 -8.54
CA VAL A 376 17.65 -19.63 -7.45
C VAL A 376 18.47 -20.46 -6.47
N ASP A 377 19.57 -21.07 -6.93
CA ASP A 377 20.49 -21.84 -6.07
C ASP A 377 21.20 -20.95 -5.03
N HIS A 378 21.38 -19.66 -5.33
CA HIS A 378 21.90 -18.68 -4.36
C HIS A 378 20.80 -18.07 -3.48
N ILE A 379 19.53 -18.18 -3.89
CA ILE A 379 18.38 -17.65 -3.15
C ILE A 379 17.88 -18.66 -2.10
N GLU A 380 17.96 -19.97 -2.40
CA GLU A 380 17.68 -21.08 -1.47
C GLU A 380 18.81 -21.30 -0.46
#